data_AF-D2PI48-F1
#
_entry.id   AF-D2PI48-F1
#
_cell.length_a   1.000
_cell.length_b   1.000
_cell.length_c   1.000
_cell.angle_alpha   90.00
_cell.angle_beta   90.00
_cell.angle_gamma   90.00
#
_symmetry.space_group_name_H-M   'P 1'
#
loop_
_entity.id
_entity.type
_entity.pdbx_description
1 polymer ?
#
loop_
_entity_poly.entity_id
_entity_poly.type
_entity_poly.pdbx_seq_one_letter_code
_entity_poly.pdbx_strand_id
1 'polypeptide(L)'
;MEGLIKKAEEYDIDINDLIIDAISRKDPKGAINLRIELAKKYIAEAEDYLKKGDAVQASEKAYKTAEEIVKALAEKFNIPEYQQASKEGRWYTYWLASAVNRLAKDLGNWILTF
;
A
#
# COMPACT_ATOMS: atom_id res chain seq x y z
N MET A 1 -5.20 -7.79 21.97
CA MET A 1 -4.87 -7.26 20.64
C MET A 1 -5.69 -7.93 19.54
N GLU A 2 -5.80 -9.26 19.51
CA GLU A 2 -6.58 -9.99 18.48
C GLU A 2 -8.04 -9.51 18.32
N GLY A 3 -8.75 -9.22 19.42
CA GLY A 3 -10.13 -8.72 19.35
C GLY A 3 -10.28 -7.35 18.67
N LEU A 4 -9.28 -6.47 18.81
CA LEU A 4 -9.26 -5.17 18.13
C LEU A 4 -8.97 -5.34 16.64
N ILE A 5 -8.01 -6.20 16.30
CA ILE A 5 -7.62 -6.48 14.91
C ILE A 5 -8.80 -7.05 14.14
N LYS A 6 -9.45 -8.07 14.70
CA LYS A 6 -10.62 -8.69 14.10
C LYS A 6 -11.78 -7.70 13.91
N LYS A 7 -11.98 -6.79 14.86
CA LYS A 7 -13.01 -5.74 14.75
C LYS A 7 -12.69 -4.72 13.65
N ALA A 8 -11.41 -4.38 13.46
CA ALA A 8 -10.97 -3.52 12.37
C ALA A 8 -11.19 -4.19 11.01
N GLU A 9 -10.86 -5.48 10.88
CA GLU A 9 -11.12 -6.28 9.67
C GLU A 9 -12.62 -6.35 9.33
N GLU A 10 -13.50 -6.53 10.32
CA GLU A 10 -14.96 -6.48 10.13
C GLU A 10 -15.45 -5.15 9.56
N TYR A 11 -14.72 -4.06 9.79
CA TYR A 11 -15.03 -2.72 9.27
C TYR A 11 -14.22 -2.34 8.03
N ASP A 12 -13.51 -3.29 7.41
CA ASP A 12 -12.67 -3.05 6.23
C ASP A 12 -11.60 -1.97 6.48
N ILE A 13 -11.02 -2.02 7.68
CA ILE A 13 -9.96 -1.12 8.14
C ILE A 13 -8.63 -1.85 8.07
N ASP A 14 -7.72 -1.35 7.23
CA ASP A 14 -6.34 -1.83 7.19
C ASP A 14 -5.53 -1.20 8.34
N ILE A 15 -5.09 -2.07 9.26
CA ILE A 15 -4.36 -1.69 10.47
C ILE A 15 -2.95 -1.20 10.15
N ASN A 16 -2.31 -1.75 9.13
CA ASN A 16 -0.99 -1.29 8.71
C ASN A 16 -1.10 0.15 8.19
N ASP A 17 -2.10 0.44 7.37
CA ASP A 17 -2.35 1.79 6.88
C ASP A 17 -2.66 2.77 8.00
N LEU A 18 -3.48 2.39 8.99
CA LEU A 18 -3.75 3.23 10.16
C LEU A 18 -2.48 3.56 10.96
N ILE A 19 -1.63 2.55 11.20
CA ILE A 19 -0.38 2.74 11.96
C ILE A 19 0.57 3.63 11.15
N ILE A 20 0.71 3.38 9.85
CA ILE A 20 1.59 4.16 8.98
C ILE A 20 1.11 5.61 8.86
N ASP A 21 -0.20 5.87 8.73
CA ASP A 21 -0.76 7.22 8.72
C ASP A 21 -0.52 7.95 10.06
N ALA A 22 -0.63 7.25 11.18
CA ALA A 22 -0.30 7.83 12.48
C ALA A 22 1.20 8.20 12.58
N ILE A 23 2.08 7.40 11.99
CA ILE A 23 3.54 7.65 11.95
C ILE A 23 3.86 8.80 10.99
N SER A 24 3.23 8.87 9.82
CA SER A 24 3.53 9.88 8.79
C SER A 24 3.37 11.31 9.30
N ARG A 25 2.43 11.54 10.21
CA ARG A 25 2.20 12.86 10.86
C ARG A 25 3.39 13.34 11.69
N LYS A 26 4.26 12.43 12.14
CA LYS A 26 5.46 12.75 12.94
C LYS A 26 6.75 12.53 12.17
N ASP A 27 6.81 11.48 11.35
CA ASP A 27 7.95 11.11 10.54
C ASP A 27 7.49 10.61 9.15
N PRO A 28 7.27 11.54 8.20
CA PRO A 28 6.87 11.19 6.84
C PRO A 28 7.88 10.26 6.15
N LYS A 29 9.18 10.45 6.41
CA LYS A 29 10.23 9.61 5.79
C LYS A 29 10.21 8.21 6.38
N GLY A 30 10.03 8.09 7.69
CA GLY A 30 9.85 6.81 8.38
C GLY A 30 8.63 6.05 7.86
N ALA A 31 7.49 6.72 7.68
CA ALA A 31 6.28 6.12 7.12
C ALA A 31 6.49 5.56 5.71
N ILE A 32 7.11 6.34 4.81
CA ILE A 32 7.46 5.87 3.45
C ILE A 32 8.38 4.64 3.50
N ASN A 33 9.38 4.65 4.39
CA ASN A 33 10.28 3.51 4.56
C ASN A 33 9.53 2.26 5.05
N LEU A 34 8.59 2.41 5.98
CA LEU A 34 7.77 1.29 6.45
C LEU A 34 6.92 0.67 5.33
N ARG A 35 6.34 1.49 4.44
CA ARG A 35 5.64 0.98 3.24
C ARG A 35 6.58 0.17 2.34
N ILE A 36 7.81 0.65 2.13
CA ILE A 36 8.82 -0.08 1.35
C ILE A 36 9.19 -1.41 2.03
N GLU A 37 9.34 -1.44 3.34
CA GLU A 37 9.62 -2.69 4.07
C GLU A 37 8.45 -3.68 3.99
N LEU A 38 7.20 -3.21 4.04
CA LEU A 38 6.02 -4.05 3.78
C LEU A 38 6.02 -4.61 2.36
N ALA A 39 6.33 -3.79 1.35
CA ALA A 39 6.45 -4.23 -0.04
C ALA A 39 7.52 -5.32 -0.19
N LYS A 40 8.69 -5.16 0.43
CA LYS A 40 9.76 -6.18 0.44
C LYS A 40 9.31 -7.47 1.10
N LYS A 41 8.57 -7.39 2.20
CA LYS A 41 8.00 -8.57 2.86
C LYS A 41 7.01 -9.29 1.94
N TYR A 42 6.10 -8.55 1.31
CA TYR A 42 5.09 -9.15 0.43
C TYR A 42 5.68 -9.78 -0.82
N ILE A 43 6.70 -9.19 -1.45
CA ILE A 43 7.32 -9.82 -2.61
C ILE A 43 8.07 -11.11 -2.24
N ALA A 44 8.73 -11.15 -1.08
CA ALA A 44 9.35 -12.38 -0.57
C ALA A 44 8.31 -13.47 -0.29
N GLU A 45 7.17 -13.11 0.31
CA GLU A 45 6.04 -14.03 0.50
C GLU A 45 5.49 -14.51 -0.86
N ALA A 46 5.36 -13.63 -1.85
CA ALA A 46 4.90 -13.97 -3.19
C ALA A 46 5.81 -15.02 -3.85
N GLU A 47 7.13 -14.82 -3.78
CA GLU A 47 8.13 -15.77 -4.29
C GLU A 47 8.03 -17.13 -3.58
N ASP A 48 7.79 -17.15 -2.28
CA ASP A 48 7.64 -18.38 -1.51
C ASP A 48 6.35 -19.13 -1.85
N TYR A 49 5.25 -18.43 -2.13
CA TYR A 49 4.02 -19.05 -2.65
C TYR A 49 4.20 -19.60 -4.07
N LEU A 50 4.92 -18.88 -4.94
CA LEU A 50 5.27 -19.36 -6.28
C LEU A 50 6.07 -20.66 -6.22
N LYS A 51 7.09 -20.75 -5.35
CA LYS A 51 7.89 -21.97 -5.16
C LYS A 51 7.04 -23.17 -4.72
N LYS A 52 5.94 -22.92 -4.01
CA LYS A 52 4.98 -23.93 -3.53
C LYS A 52 3.90 -24.28 -4.57
N GLY A 53 3.88 -23.61 -5.72
CA GLY A 53 2.86 -23.80 -6.76
C GLY A 53 1.52 -23.12 -6.46
N ASP A 54 1.46 -22.24 -5.45
CA ASP A 54 0.25 -21.50 -5.10
C ASP A 54 0.20 -20.15 -5.82
N ALA A 55 -0.26 -20.18 -7.07
CA ALA A 55 -0.35 -18.99 -7.92
C ALA A 55 -1.35 -17.95 -7.39
N VAL A 56 -2.39 -18.37 -6.66
CA VAL A 56 -3.41 -17.46 -6.13
C VAL A 56 -2.82 -16.60 -5.03
N GLN A 57 -2.19 -17.24 -4.03
CA GLN A 57 -1.55 -16.50 -2.93
C GLN A 57 -0.34 -15.69 -3.42
N ALA A 58 0.44 -16.21 -4.36
CA ALA A 58 1.51 -15.45 -4.99
C ALA A 58 1.01 -14.16 -5.63
N SER A 59 -0.07 -14.23 -6.41
CA SER A 59 -0.65 -13.07 -7.10
C SER A 59 -1.21 -12.04 -6.12
N GLU A 60 -1.86 -12.49 -5.03
CA GLU A 60 -2.34 -11.60 -3.97
C GLU A 60 -1.19 -10.80 -3.33
N LYS A 61 -0.06 -11.47 -3.05
CA LYS A 61 1.12 -10.84 -2.45
C LYS A 61 1.86 -9.92 -3.40
N ALA A 62 1.92 -10.27 -4.69
CA ALA A 62 2.43 -9.39 -5.73
C ALA A 62 1.58 -8.11 -5.85
N TYR A 63 0.25 -8.23 -5.82
CA TYR A 63 -0.66 -7.08 -5.81
C TYR A 63 -0.42 -6.18 -4.58
N LYS A 64 -0.35 -6.75 -3.37
CA LYS A 64 -0.06 -5.99 -2.13
C LYS A 64 1.30 -5.29 -2.18
N THR A 65 2.28 -5.88 -2.85
CA THR A 65 3.59 -5.24 -3.11
C THR A 65 3.43 -3.99 -3.97
N ALA A 66 2.74 -4.10 -5.11
CA ALA A 66 2.49 -2.98 -6.01
C ALA A 66 1.68 -1.88 -5.33
N GLU A 67 0.66 -2.25 -4.55
CA GLU A 67 -0.14 -1.34 -3.76
C GLU A 67 0.70 -0.49 -2.80
N GLU A 68 1.56 -1.11 -1.99
CA GLU A 68 2.42 -0.37 -1.06
C GLU A 68 3.44 0.55 -1.75
N ILE A 69 3.96 0.14 -2.92
CA ILE A 69 4.84 0.98 -3.74
C ILE A 69 4.08 2.23 -4.23
N VAL A 70 2.87 2.06 -4.74
CA VAL A 70 2.03 3.18 -5.21
C VAL A 70 1.70 4.13 -4.06
N LYS A 71 1.31 3.61 -2.89
CA LYS A 71 1.04 4.42 -1.69
C LYS A 71 2.29 5.19 -1.23
N ALA A 72 3.46 4.55 -1.23
CA ALA A 72 4.73 5.18 -0.88
C ALA A 72 5.11 6.31 -1.85
N LEU A 73 4.91 6.11 -3.16
CA LEU A 73 5.12 7.15 -4.17
C LEU A 73 4.11 8.30 -3.98
N ALA A 74 2.83 7.99 -3.82
CA ALA A 74 1.79 8.99 -3.62
C ALA A 74 2.07 9.88 -2.40
N GLU A 75 2.56 9.27 -1.31
CA GLU A 75 2.99 9.97 -0.10
C GLU A 75 4.26 10.81 -0.34
N LYS A 76 5.28 10.23 -0.99
CA LYS A 76 6.53 10.94 -1.32
C LYS A 76 6.30 12.18 -2.17
N PHE A 77 5.41 12.11 -3.14
CA PHE A 77 5.04 13.23 -4.01
C PHE A 77 3.88 14.07 -3.46
N ASN A 78 3.34 13.69 -2.29
CA ASN A 78 2.24 14.36 -1.59
C ASN A 78 1.07 14.72 -2.52
N ILE A 79 0.62 13.73 -3.31
CA ILE A 79 -0.46 13.95 -4.29
C ILE A 79 -1.83 14.02 -3.61
N PRO A 80 -2.85 14.62 -4.27
CA PRO A 80 -4.19 14.76 -3.68
C PRO A 80 -4.84 13.44 -3.22
N GLU A 81 -4.57 12.34 -3.92
CA GLU A 81 -5.09 11.01 -3.58
C GLU A 81 -4.57 10.51 -2.22
N TYR A 82 -3.29 10.75 -1.92
CA TYR A 82 -2.73 10.44 -0.60
C TYR A 82 -3.38 11.30 0.49
N GLN A 83 -3.54 12.60 0.24
CA GLN A 83 -4.15 13.51 1.22
C GLN A 83 -5.59 13.10 1.54
N GLN A 84 -6.34 12.69 0.52
CA GLN A 84 -7.71 12.23 0.69
C GLN A 84 -7.76 10.88 1.43
N ALA A 85 -6.88 9.93 1.08
CA ALA A 85 -6.78 8.66 1.80
C ALA A 85 -6.40 8.84 3.29
N SER A 86 -5.46 9.75 3.57
CA SER A 86 -5.05 10.10 4.94
C SER A 86 -6.21 10.73 5.74
N LYS A 87 -6.96 11.64 5.13
CA LYS A 87 -8.13 12.27 5.75
C LYS A 87 -9.20 11.25 6.13
N GLU A 88 -9.40 10.26 5.28
CA GLU A 88 -10.45 9.25 5.42
C GLU A 88 -9.97 8.02 6.23
N GLY A 89 -8.67 7.98 6.56
CA GLY A 89 -8.04 6.89 7.31
C GLY A 89 -8.00 5.56 6.56
N ARG A 90 -8.24 5.56 5.25
CA ARG A 90 -8.24 4.36 4.41
C ARG A 90 -7.97 4.68 2.94
N TRP A 91 -7.41 3.73 2.22
CA TRP A 91 -7.31 3.77 0.77
C TRP A 91 -8.50 3.05 0.13
N TYR A 92 -9.28 3.76 -0.69
CA TYR A 92 -10.20 3.11 -1.61
C TYR A 92 -9.49 2.75 -2.92
N THR A 93 -9.95 1.69 -3.56
CA THR A 93 -9.42 1.19 -4.85
C THR A 93 -9.41 2.27 -5.93
N TYR A 94 -10.41 3.17 -5.95
CA TYR A 94 -10.46 4.26 -6.92
C TYR A 94 -9.37 5.33 -6.68
N TRP A 95 -8.96 5.58 -5.43
CA TRP A 95 -7.83 6.48 -5.16
C TRP A 95 -6.50 5.86 -5.56
N LEU A 96 -6.33 4.54 -5.37
CA LEU A 96 -5.16 3.84 -5.88
C LEU A 96 -5.07 3.96 -7.40
N ALA A 97 -6.16 3.65 -8.12
CA ALA A 97 -6.20 3.80 -9.57
C ALA A 97 -5.95 5.25 -10.03
N SER A 98 -6.52 6.24 -9.34
CA SER A 98 -6.27 7.66 -9.62
C SER A 98 -4.81 8.04 -9.36
N ALA A 99 -4.22 7.55 -8.27
CA ALA A 99 -2.83 7.80 -7.91
C ALA A 99 -1.87 7.24 -8.95
N VAL A 100 -2.06 5.99 -9.39
CA VAL A 100 -1.28 5.39 -10.48
C VAL A 100 -1.32 6.26 -11.74
N ASN A 101 -2.51 6.66 -12.18
CA ASN A 101 -2.68 7.48 -13.38
C ASN A 101 -2.02 8.86 -13.26
N ARG A 102 -2.08 9.48 -12.07
CA ARG A 102 -1.41 10.76 -11.82
C ARG A 102 0.10 10.60 -11.80
N LEU A 103 0.62 9.67 -11.00
CA LEU A 103 2.04 9.37 -10.89
C LEU A 103 2.65 9.00 -12.25
N ALA A 104 1.91 8.31 -13.12
CA ALA A 104 2.36 8.01 -14.47
C ALA A 104 2.57 9.25 -15.36
N LYS A 105 1.78 10.31 -15.16
CA LYS A 105 1.97 11.57 -15.89
C LYS A 105 3.25 12.28 -15.48
N ASP A 106 3.62 12.16 -14.20
CA ASP A 106 4.76 12.87 -13.62
C ASP A 106 6.07 12.07 -13.70
N LEU A 107 5.99 10.75 -13.57
CA LEU A 107 7.14 9.83 -13.47
C LEU A 107 7.33 8.95 -14.71
N GLY A 108 6.32 8.85 -15.57
CA GLY A 108 6.32 8.07 -16.80
C GLY A 108 5.46 6.81 -16.74
N ASN A 109 5.17 6.27 -17.93
CA ASN A 109 4.25 5.14 -18.13
C ASN A 109 4.70 3.82 -17.48
N TRP A 110 5.94 3.70 -17.03
CA TRP A 110 6.38 2.52 -16.28
C TRP A 110 5.57 2.32 -14.99
N ILE A 111 5.00 3.39 -14.44
CA ILE A 111 4.04 3.33 -13.33
C ILE A 111 2.73 2.62 -13.72
N LEU A 112 2.33 2.59 -15.00
CA LEU A 112 1.13 1.86 -15.44
C LEU A 112 1.41 0.38 -15.72
N THR A 113 2.67 -0.02 -15.71
CA THR A 113 3.11 -1.33 -16.19
C THR A 113 3.51 -2.15 -14.97
N PHE A 114 2.57 -2.94 -14.44
CA PHE A 114 2.81 -3.96 -13.42
C PHE A 114 2.37 -5.31 -13.96
#